data_AF-A0AAX6Q5F0-F1
#
_entry.id   AF-A0AAX6Q5F0-F1
#
_cell.length_a   1.000
_cell.length_b   1.000
_cell.length_c   1.000
_cell.angle_alpha   90.00
_cell.angle_beta   90.00
_cell.angle_gamma   90.00
#
_symmetry.space_group_name_H-M   'P 1'
#
loop_
_entity.id
_entity.type
_entity.pdbx_description
1 polymer ?
#
loop_
_entity_poly.entity_id
_entity_poly.type
_entity_poly.pdbx_seq_one_letter_code
_entity_poly.pdbx_strand_id
1 'polypeptide(L)'
;MRSLYRLVLFFCLCGCFIAQGQKKEESTEEVKIEVVYRPENCSKTSKKGDLLNAHYDGYLAKDGSKFYCSRTQNEGHPKWFVLGVGQVIKGLDIAMMHMCPGEKRKVIIPPSFAYGKEGYEAKIPPDATLIFEIELYAVTKGPRSVETFKQIDADNDRRLSKTEVSHYLEREFEKDEKPRDKSYQNAVLEDFFKKNDHDGNGFISPKEYNVYQHDEL
;
A
#
# COMPACT_ATOMS: atom_id res chain seq x y z
N MET A 1 -68.19 -26.80 -60.97
CA MET A 1 -67.06 -25.85 -61.13
C MET A 1 -66.79 -25.18 -59.79
N ARG A 2 -65.52 -25.21 -59.36
CA ARG A 2 -64.86 -24.43 -58.29
C ARG A 2 -65.10 -24.89 -56.83
N SER A 3 -64.20 -25.79 -56.43
CA SER A 3 -63.83 -26.13 -55.05
C SER A 3 -63.14 -24.94 -54.38
N LEU A 4 -63.59 -24.54 -53.18
CA LEU A 4 -62.91 -23.57 -52.31
C LEU A 4 -62.00 -24.31 -51.33
N TYR A 5 -60.69 -24.26 -51.57
CA TYR A 5 -59.68 -24.61 -50.57
C TYR A 5 -59.46 -23.41 -49.63
N ARG A 6 -59.76 -23.58 -48.34
CA ARG A 6 -59.34 -22.63 -47.29
C ARG A 6 -57.88 -22.95 -46.92
N LEU A 7 -56.98 -22.04 -47.29
CA LEU A 7 -55.59 -22.02 -46.90
C LEU A 7 -55.48 -21.63 -45.42
N VAL A 8 -55.11 -22.58 -44.53
CA VAL A 8 -54.79 -22.29 -43.13
C VAL A 8 -53.30 -21.96 -43.04
N LEU A 9 -52.97 -20.68 -42.88
CA LEU A 9 -51.61 -20.20 -42.60
C LEU A 9 -51.26 -20.48 -41.13
N PHE A 10 -50.38 -21.45 -40.89
CA PHE A 10 -49.77 -21.70 -39.59
C PHE A 10 -48.66 -20.66 -39.36
N PHE A 11 -48.95 -19.61 -38.59
CA PHE A 11 -47.94 -18.64 -38.15
C PHE A 11 -47.07 -19.29 -37.06
N CYS A 12 -45.85 -19.67 -37.43
CA CYS A 12 -44.83 -20.16 -36.51
C CYS A 12 -44.31 -18.98 -35.66
N LEU A 13 -44.88 -18.78 -34.47
CA LEU A 13 -44.36 -17.86 -33.46
C LEU A 13 -43.14 -18.52 -32.79
N CYS A 14 -41.99 -18.41 -33.45
CA CYS A 14 -40.70 -18.69 -32.84
C CYS A 14 -40.41 -17.56 -31.83
N GLY A 15 -40.70 -17.82 -30.55
CA GLY A 15 -40.36 -16.93 -29.46
C GLY A 15 -38.85 -16.88 -29.27
N CYS A 16 -38.19 -15.88 -29.88
CA CYS A 16 -36.85 -15.47 -29.49
C CYS A 16 -36.92 -14.95 -28.04
N PHE A 17 -36.60 -15.80 -27.08
CA PHE A 17 -36.18 -15.36 -25.75
C PHE A 17 -34.90 -14.57 -25.93
N ILE A 18 -35.03 -13.25 -26.01
CA ILE A 18 -33.88 -12.34 -25.92
C ILE A 18 -33.38 -12.49 -24.49
N ALA A 19 -32.31 -13.26 -24.32
CA ALA A 19 -31.49 -13.23 -23.13
C ALA A 19 -30.91 -11.82 -23.02
N GLN A 20 -31.62 -10.95 -22.31
CA GLN A 20 -31.07 -9.67 -21.87
C GLN A 20 -29.98 -10.01 -20.86
N GLY A 21 -28.75 -10.09 -21.35
CA GLY A 21 -27.57 -10.09 -20.49
C GLY A 21 -27.64 -8.86 -19.60
N GLN A 22 -27.84 -9.09 -18.30
CA GLN A 22 -27.75 -8.03 -17.30
C GLN A 22 -26.34 -7.46 -17.37
N LYS A 23 -26.19 -6.24 -17.92
CA LYS A 23 -24.99 -5.45 -17.73
C LYS A 23 -24.84 -5.23 -16.23
N LYS A 24 -23.87 -5.92 -15.63
CA LYS A 24 -23.45 -5.70 -14.25
C LYS A 24 -22.97 -4.27 -14.17
N GLU A 25 -23.73 -3.43 -13.48
CA GLU A 25 -23.39 -2.05 -13.19
C GLU A 25 -22.05 -2.06 -12.44
N GLU A 26 -20.99 -1.60 -13.11
CA GLU A 26 -19.64 -1.56 -12.57
C GLU A 26 -19.59 -0.41 -11.55
N SER A 27 -19.97 -0.72 -10.31
CA SER A 27 -19.80 0.20 -9.19
C SER A 27 -18.32 0.49 -9.05
N THR A 28 -17.92 1.75 -9.23
CA THR A 28 -16.56 2.20 -8.94
C THR A 28 -16.31 2.07 -7.45
N GLU A 29 -15.69 0.97 -7.04
CA GLU A 29 -15.24 0.80 -5.66
C GLU A 29 -14.21 1.87 -5.33
N GLU A 30 -14.40 2.58 -4.22
CA GLU A 30 -13.51 3.63 -3.74
C GLU A 30 -13.25 3.48 -2.24
N VAL A 31 -12.08 3.94 -1.80
CA VAL A 31 -11.72 4.00 -0.38
C VAL A 31 -12.39 5.23 0.23
N LYS A 32 -13.28 5.03 1.20
CA LYS A 32 -13.95 6.14 1.89
C LYS A 32 -13.15 6.55 3.12
N ILE A 33 -12.80 7.82 3.21
CA ILE A 33 -11.94 8.36 4.28
C ILE A 33 -12.74 9.40 5.06
N GLU A 34 -12.88 9.17 6.36
CA GLU A 34 -13.46 10.09 7.32
C GLU A 34 -12.36 10.60 8.26
N VAL A 35 -12.10 11.90 8.27
CA VAL A 35 -11.16 12.52 9.22
C VAL A 35 -11.89 12.75 10.54
N VAL A 36 -11.57 11.91 11.53
CA VAL A 36 -12.21 11.93 12.86
C VAL A 36 -11.62 13.06 13.71
N TYR A 37 -10.33 13.30 13.59
CA TYR A 37 -9.64 14.36 14.31
C TYR A 37 -8.42 14.81 13.53
N ARG A 38 -8.22 16.13 13.40
CA ARG A 38 -7.04 16.74 12.79
C ARG A 38 -6.47 17.81 13.74
N PRO A 39 -5.18 17.75 14.09
CA PRO A 39 -4.54 18.80 14.89
C PRO A 39 -4.56 20.15 14.17
N GLU A 40 -4.68 21.24 14.94
CA GLU A 40 -4.65 22.61 14.40
C GLU A 40 -3.31 22.94 13.72
N ASN A 41 -2.21 22.51 14.35
CA ASN A 41 -0.86 22.68 13.81
C ASN A 41 -0.48 21.49 12.93
N CYS A 42 -0.62 21.67 11.62
CA CYS A 42 -0.22 20.68 10.62
C CYS A 42 0.77 21.28 9.62
N SER A 43 2.02 21.46 10.05
CA SER A 43 3.09 22.00 9.19
C SER A 43 3.69 20.95 8.26
N LYS A 44 3.62 19.66 8.62
CA LYS A 44 4.12 18.54 7.82
C LYS A 44 3.02 17.50 7.65
N THR A 45 2.70 17.19 6.40
CA THR A 45 1.79 16.10 6.04
C THR A 45 2.56 14.94 5.43
N SER A 46 2.08 13.73 5.67
CA SER A 46 2.60 12.52 5.02
C SER A 46 2.46 12.60 3.49
N LYS A 47 3.49 12.14 2.80
CA LYS A 47 3.49 11.92 1.34
C LYS A 47 4.11 10.56 1.02
N LYS A 48 3.92 10.11 -0.22
CA LYS A 48 4.51 8.86 -0.72
C LYS A 48 6.02 8.86 -0.43
N GLY A 49 6.49 7.75 0.13
CA GLY A 49 7.89 7.57 0.50
C GLY A 49 8.27 8.05 1.89
N ASP A 50 7.40 8.76 2.61
CA ASP A 50 7.65 9.05 4.03
C ASP A 50 7.62 7.76 4.86
N LEU A 51 8.45 7.73 5.91
CA LEU A 51 8.38 6.72 6.94
C LEU A 51 7.35 7.19 7.98
N LEU A 52 6.30 6.38 8.14
CA LEU A 52 5.21 6.65 9.07
C LEU A 52 5.31 5.76 10.30
N ASN A 53 4.92 6.31 11.45
CA ASN A 53 4.62 5.55 12.64
C ASN A 53 3.13 5.70 12.96
N ALA A 54 2.36 4.62 12.91
CA ALA A 54 0.92 4.69 13.13
C ALA A 54 0.39 3.49 13.92
N HIS A 55 -0.66 3.75 14.69
CA HIS A 55 -1.59 2.71 15.12
C HIS A 55 -2.71 2.58 14.09
N TYR A 56 -3.09 1.35 13.81
CA TYR A 56 -4.31 1.06 13.08
C TYR A 56 -4.96 -0.23 13.59
N ASP A 57 -6.27 -0.22 13.65
CA ASP A 57 -7.11 -1.34 14.08
C ASP A 57 -8.07 -1.69 12.95
N GLY A 58 -8.23 -2.99 12.67
CA GLY A 58 -8.97 -3.50 11.52
C GLY A 58 -10.19 -4.32 11.93
N TYR A 59 -11.31 -4.03 11.30
CA TYR A 59 -12.61 -4.64 11.56
C TYR A 59 -13.28 -5.10 10.27
N LEU A 60 -14.05 -6.20 10.32
CA LEU A 60 -14.90 -6.62 9.20
C LEU A 60 -16.15 -5.72 9.15
N ALA A 61 -16.45 -5.14 7.98
CA ALA A 61 -17.62 -4.27 7.84
C ALA A 61 -18.95 -5.02 8.02
N LYS A 62 -18.97 -6.34 7.77
CA LYS A 62 -20.16 -7.19 7.82
C LYS A 62 -20.76 -7.31 9.22
N ASP A 63 -19.91 -7.45 10.23
CA ASP A 63 -20.32 -7.76 11.61
C ASP A 63 -19.59 -6.94 12.68
N GLY A 64 -18.65 -6.07 12.29
CA GLY A 64 -17.86 -5.25 13.20
C GLY A 64 -16.79 -6.03 13.97
N SER A 65 -16.57 -7.31 13.66
CA SER A 65 -15.57 -8.12 14.37
C SER A 65 -14.16 -7.59 14.10
N LYS A 66 -13.36 -7.44 15.16
CA LYS A 66 -11.97 -6.99 15.07
C LYS A 66 -11.07 -8.16 14.67
N PHE A 67 -10.42 -8.07 13.51
CA PHE A 67 -9.46 -9.08 13.04
C PHE A 67 -8.00 -8.69 13.33
N TYR A 68 -7.74 -7.40 13.58
CA TYR A 68 -6.40 -6.88 13.84
C TYR A 68 -6.43 -5.68 14.80
N CYS A 69 -5.46 -5.61 15.71
CA CYS A 69 -5.29 -4.49 16.63
C CYS A 69 -3.80 -4.22 16.84
N SER A 70 -3.33 -3.07 16.39
CA SER A 70 -1.91 -2.70 16.56
C SER A 70 -1.52 -2.43 18.02
N ARG A 71 -2.50 -2.24 18.92
CA ARG A 71 -2.28 -1.97 20.36
C ARG A 71 -2.18 -3.22 21.21
N THR A 72 -2.68 -4.36 20.74
CA THR A 72 -2.51 -5.65 21.43
C THR A 72 -1.50 -6.53 20.72
N GLN A 73 -1.33 -6.33 19.42
CA GLN A 73 -0.23 -6.90 18.66
C GLN A 73 1.02 -6.00 18.77
N ASN A 74 2.18 -6.52 18.36
CA ASN A 74 3.43 -5.75 18.35
C ASN A 74 3.80 -5.14 19.72
N GLU A 75 3.50 -5.86 20.81
CA GLU A 75 3.78 -5.41 22.19
C GLU A 75 3.13 -4.07 22.54
N GLY A 76 2.09 -3.67 21.80
CA GLY A 76 1.39 -2.40 21.97
C GLY A 76 2.06 -1.20 21.31
N HIS A 77 3.15 -1.40 20.57
CA HIS A 77 3.84 -0.33 19.86
C HIS A 77 3.22 -0.03 18.48
N PRO A 78 3.14 1.25 18.08
CA PRO A 78 2.74 1.65 16.73
C PRO A 78 3.72 1.10 15.70
N LYS A 79 3.22 0.83 14.49
CA LYS A 79 4.02 0.21 13.42
C LYS A 79 4.69 1.24 12.54
N TRP A 80 5.93 0.92 12.17
CA TRP A 80 6.71 1.67 11.20
C TRP A 80 6.57 1.05 9.80
N PHE A 81 6.25 1.88 8.81
CA PHE A 81 6.20 1.46 7.40
C PHE A 81 6.40 2.67 6.48
N VAL A 82 6.81 2.41 5.25
CA VAL A 82 6.99 3.44 4.22
C VAL A 82 5.69 3.59 3.42
N LEU A 83 5.16 4.81 3.35
CA LEU A 83 3.86 5.11 2.75
C LEU A 83 3.89 5.01 1.23
N GLY A 84 2.89 4.34 0.64
CA GLY A 84 2.62 4.38 -0.80
C GLY A 84 3.48 3.44 -1.63
N VAL A 85 4.02 2.39 -1.01
CA VAL A 85 5.00 1.46 -1.60
C VAL A 85 4.56 0.00 -1.51
N GLY A 86 3.34 -0.26 -1.02
CA GLY A 86 2.79 -1.60 -0.88
C GLY A 86 3.32 -2.37 0.33
N GLN A 87 3.84 -1.69 1.36
CA GLN A 87 4.14 -2.34 2.66
C GLN A 87 2.90 -2.63 3.49
N VAL A 88 1.78 -1.95 3.18
CA VAL A 88 0.44 -2.21 3.70
C VAL A 88 -0.54 -2.38 2.54
N ILE A 89 -1.77 -2.81 2.82
CA ILE A 89 -2.80 -2.92 1.78
C ILE A 89 -3.04 -1.58 1.07
N LYS A 90 -3.40 -1.65 -0.22
CA LYS A 90 -3.56 -0.47 -1.09
C LYS A 90 -4.46 0.61 -0.49
N GLY A 91 -5.55 0.23 0.16
CA GLY A 91 -6.48 1.17 0.77
C GLY A 91 -5.88 1.93 1.96
N LEU A 92 -4.99 1.31 2.73
CA LEU A 92 -4.27 1.99 3.82
C LEU A 92 -3.22 2.95 3.27
N ASP A 93 -2.50 2.56 2.22
CA ASP A 93 -1.57 3.44 1.50
C ASP A 93 -2.28 4.70 0.99
N ILE A 94 -3.48 4.56 0.41
CA ILE A 94 -4.30 5.69 -0.03
C ILE A 94 -4.78 6.52 1.16
N ALA A 95 -5.31 5.86 2.19
CA ALA A 95 -5.97 6.54 3.29
C ALA A 95 -5.03 7.28 4.24
N MET A 96 -3.73 7.01 4.20
CA MET A 96 -2.72 7.69 5.01
C MET A 96 -1.94 8.77 4.25
N MET A 97 -2.29 9.07 3.00
CA MET A 97 -1.79 10.24 2.30
C MET A 97 -2.29 11.54 2.94
N HIS A 98 -1.42 12.56 3.01
CA HIS A 98 -1.71 13.91 3.49
C HIS A 98 -2.25 13.99 4.93
N MET A 99 -1.87 13.03 5.78
CA MET A 99 -2.18 13.03 7.21
C MET A 99 -1.15 13.85 7.99
N CYS A 100 -1.61 14.52 9.03
CA CYS A 100 -0.75 15.18 10.01
C CYS A 100 -0.35 14.20 11.12
N PRO A 101 0.86 14.30 11.72
CA PRO A 101 1.13 13.68 13.02
C PRO A 101 0.06 14.11 14.04
N GLY A 102 -0.54 13.14 14.72
CA GLY A 102 -1.67 13.30 15.64
C GLY A 102 -3.06 13.15 14.99
N GLU A 103 -3.17 13.07 13.66
CA GLU A 103 -4.46 12.92 12.96
C GLU A 103 -5.05 11.52 13.13
N LYS A 104 -6.38 11.45 13.22
CA LYS A 104 -7.16 10.22 13.29
C LYS A 104 -8.12 10.10 12.12
N ARG A 105 -8.19 8.92 11.52
CA ARG A 105 -9.11 8.62 10.41
C ARG A 105 -9.88 7.35 10.67
N LYS A 106 -11.12 7.32 10.21
CA LYS A 106 -11.90 6.10 10.00
C LYS A 106 -12.02 5.86 8.51
N VAL A 107 -11.72 4.64 8.07
CA VAL A 107 -11.56 4.34 6.65
C VAL A 107 -12.35 3.09 6.31
N ILE A 108 -13.14 3.13 5.24
CA ILE A 108 -13.83 1.96 4.70
C ILE A 108 -13.13 1.57 3.39
N ILE A 109 -12.61 0.34 3.36
CA ILE A 109 -11.78 -0.18 2.27
C ILE A 109 -12.54 -1.33 1.60
N PRO A 110 -12.97 -1.17 0.34
CA PRO A 110 -13.60 -2.25 -0.42
C PRO A 110 -12.56 -3.33 -0.81
N PRO A 111 -13.01 -4.56 -1.15
CA PRO A 111 -12.12 -5.72 -1.30
C PRO A 111 -11.03 -5.52 -2.35
N SER A 112 -11.29 -4.80 -3.45
CA SER A 112 -10.30 -4.52 -4.50
C SER A 112 -9.11 -3.66 -4.05
N PHE A 113 -9.22 -2.99 -2.89
CA PHE A 113 -8.15 -2.22 -2.26
C PHE A 113 -7.61 -2.89 -0.98
N ALA A 114 -8.06 -4.11 -0.68
CA ALA A 114 -7.68 -4.90 0.48
C ALA A 114 -7.13 -6.28 0.05
N TYR A 115 -7.85 -7.36 0.37
CA TYR A 115 -7.42 -8.75 0.16
C TYR A 115 -8.20 -9.48 -0.95
N GLY A 116 -9.02 -8.75 -1.72
CA GLY A 116 -9.67 -9.27 -2.92
C GLY A 116 -10.57 -10.49 -2.68
N LYS A 117 -10.65 -11.34 -3.70
CA LYS A 117 -11.47 -12.55 -3.73
C LYS A 117 -10.87 -13.69 -2.92
N GLU A 118 -9.59 -13.58 -2.61
CA GLU A 118 -8.82 -14.59 -1.91
C GLU A 118 -9.04 -14.46 -0.39
N GLY A 119 -9.25 -13.23 0.10
CA GLY A 119 -9.25 -12.96 1.53
C GLY A 119 -7.85 -13.13 2.13
N TYR A 120 -7.78 -13.31 3.45
CA TYR A 120 -6.50 -13.51 4.14
C TYR A 120 -6.64 -14.41 5.36
N GLU A 121 -5.92 -15.54 5.30
CA GLU A 121 -5.94 -16.59 6.33
C GLU A 121 -7.39 -17.00 6.68
N ALA A 122 -7.61 -17.44 7.91
CA ALA A 122 -8.94 -17.68 8.46
C ALA A 122 -9.59 -16.42 9.07
N LYS A 123 -8.95 -15.25 8.96
CA LYS A 123 -9.36 -14.01 9.65
C LYS A 123 -10.19 -13.09 8.76
N ILE A 124 -9.88 -13.04 7.47
CA ILE A 124 -10.52 -12.13 6.52
C ILE A 124 -11.13 -12.96 5.40
N PRO A 125 -12.47 -13.03 5.29
CA PRO A 125 -13.13 -13.74 4.21
C PRO A 125 -12.84 -13.15 2.81
N PRO A 126 -13.03 -13.95 1.75
CA PRO A 126 -13.18 -13.46 0.38
C PRO A 126 -14.13 -12.27 0.26
N ASP A 127 -13.76 -11.31 -0.60
CA ASP A 127 -14.57 -10.13 -0.95
C ASP A 127 -15.00 -9.28 0.27
N ALA A 128 -14.24 -9.36 1.38
CA ALA A 128 -14.54 -8.61 2.59
C ALA A 128 -14.24 -7.11 2.43
N THR A 129 -15.23 -6.28 2.73
CA THR A 129 -15.02 -4.86 3.00
C THR A 129 -14.50 -4.69 4.43
N LEU A 130 -13.47 -3.87 4.60
CA LEU A 130 -12.80 -3.65 5.88
C LEU A 130 -13.04 -2.23 6.37
N ILE A 131 -13.08 -2.07 7.68
CA ILE A 131 -13.06 -0.78 8.35
C ILE A 131 -11.76 -0.67 9.14
N PHE A 132 -11.05 0.44 8.97
CA PHE A 132 -9.86 0.77 9.74
C PHE A 132 -10.04 2.04 10.56
N GLU A 133 -9.56 2.00 11.79
CA GLU A 133 -9.37 3.18 12.63
C GLU A 133 -7.87 3.43 12.72
N ILE A 134 -7.42 4.61 12.31
CA ILE A 134 -6.01 4.98 12.16
C ILE A 134 -5.70 6.15 13.08
N GLU A 135 -4.54 6.10 13.74
CA GLU A 135 -3.94 7.23 14.46
C GLU A 135 -2.47 7.35 14.03
N LEU A 136 -2.12 8.46 13.39
CA LEU A 136 -0.76 8.72 12.92
C LEU A 136 0.05 9.41 14.02
N TYR A 137 1.22 8.89 14.38
CA TYR A 137 2.08 9.45 15.44
C TYR A 137 3.24 10.26 14.87
N ALA A 138 3.87 9.79 13.80
CA ALA A 138 5.04 10.45 13.23
C ALA A 138 5.08 10.38 11.70
N VAL A 139 5.62 11.43 11.10
CA VAL A 139 5.96 11.52 9.68
C VAL A 139 7.42 11.93 9.58
N THR A 140 8.29 11.00 9.22
CA THR A 140 9.71 11.27 8.96
C THR A 140 10.03 11.02 7.50
N LYS A 141 11.13 11.59 6.99
CA LYS A 141 11.57 11.24 5.63
C LYS A 141 11.87 9.75 5.59
N GLY A 142 11.44 9.07 4.53
CA GLY A 142 11.70 7.65 4.40
C GLY A 142 13.19 7.33 4.27
N PRO A 143 13.58 6.09 4.58
CA PRO A 143 14.95 5.62 4.45
C PRO A 143 15.45 5.59 2.99
N ARG A 144 14.57 5.83 2.01
CA ARG A 144 14.89 5.90 0.58
C ARG A 144 14.44 7.21 -0.08
N SER A 145 14.64 8.33 0.61
CA SER A 145 14.35 9.66 0.05
C SER A 145 15.43 10.09 -0.96
N VAL A 146 15.09 11.02 -1.86
CA VAL A 146 16.07 11.66 -2.77
C VAL A 146 17.21 12.27 -1.95
N GLU A 147 16.89 12.87 -0.81
CA GLU A 147 17.88 13.48 0.06
C GLU A 147 18.79 12.45 0.73
N THR A 148 18.24 11.30 1.13
CA THR A 148 19.06 10.19 1.64
C THR A 148 19.97 9.65 0.54
N PHE A 149 19.46 9.47 -0.69
CA PHE A 149 20.27 9.06 -1.82
C PHE A 149 21.45 10.02 -2.04
N LYS A 150 21.18 11.34 -2.09
CA LYS A 150 22.21 12.39 -2.22
C LYS A 150 23.19 12.45 -1.05
N GLN A 151 22.78 12.01 0.14
CA GLN A 151 23.69 11.94 1.30
C GLN A 151 24.63 10.74 1.24
N ILE A 152 24.20 9.65 0.58
CA ILE A 152 25.00 8.42 0.42
C ILE A 152 25.93 8.55 -0.79
N ASP A 153 25.42 9.09 -1.92
CA ASP A 153 26.14 9.38 -3.16
C ASP A 153 27.16 10.52 -2.94
N ALA A 154 28.35 10.16 -2.44
CA ALA A 154 29.34 11.10 -1.97
C ALA A 154 30.14 11.71 -3.13
N ASP A 155 30.29 10.97 -4.22
CA ASP A 155 30.99 11.42 -5.42
C ASP A 155 30.05 12.06 -6.46
N ASN A 156 28.74 12.05 -6.21
CA ASN A 156 27.68 12.63 -7.06
C ASN A 156 27.62 12.02 -8.45
N ASP A 157 27.99 10.75 -8.59
CA ASP A 157 27.95 10.04 -9.86
C ASP A 157 26.57 9.44 -10.18
N ARG A 158 25.58 9.69 -9.30
CA ARG A 158 24.18 9.27 -9.41
C ARG A 158 24.01 7.75 -9.41
N ARG A 159 24.85 7.04 -8.67
CA ARG A 159 24.67 5.62 -8.34
C ARG A 159 25.30 5.36 -6.98
N LEU A 160 24.81 4.36 -6.25
CA LEU A 160 25.36 4.01 -4.94
C LEU A 160 26.28 2.81 -5.09
N SER A 161 27.55 3.00 -4.78
CA SER A 161 28.55 1.93 -4.69
C SER A 161 28.46 1.18 -3.35
N LYS A 162 28.98 -0.04 -3.29
CA LYS A 162 29.07 -0.81 -2.03
C LYS A 162 29.79 -0.03 -0.93
N THR A 163 30.83 0.72 -1.30
CA THR A 163 31.64 1.51 -0.37
C THR A 163 30.83 2.63 0.28
N GLU A 164 30.08 3.38 -0.51
CA GLU A 164 29.25 4.49 -0.01
C GLU A 164 28.14 4.00 0.91
N VAL A 165 27.46 2.93 0.51
CA VAL A 165 26.42 2.31 1.34
C VAL A 165 27.01 1.74 2.62
N SER A 166 28.17 1.09 2.56
CA SER A 166 28.88 0.58 3.75
C SER A 166 29.18 1.72 4.74
N HIS A 167 29.76 2.81 4.26
CA HIS A 167 30.11 3.95 5.09
C HIS A 167 28.87 4.64 5.70
N TYR A 168 27.78 4.72 4.94
CA TYR A 168 26.50 5.20 5.48
C TYR A 168 25.97 4.29 6.58
N LEU A 169 25.94 2.97 6.36
CA LEU A 169 25.46 1.99 7.34
C LEU A 169 26.31 1.99 8.61
N GLU A 170 27.64 2.09 8.50
CA GLU A 170 28.54 2.22 9.64
C GLU A 170 28.16 3.42 10.52
N ARG A 171 27.98 4.60 9.91
CA ARG A 171 27.56 5.82 10.62
C ARG A 171 26.18 5.70 11.26
N GLU A 172 25.25 4.98 10.64
CA GLU A 172 23.93 4.74 11.24
C GLU A 172 24.02 3.74 12.40
N PHE A 173 24.82 2.69 12.30
CA PHE A 173 25.03 1.73 13.38
C PHE A 173 25.79 2.33 14.58
N GLU A 174 26.68 3.30 14.36
CA GLU A 174 27.35 4.04 15.45
C GLU A 174 26.39 4.88 16.29
N LYS A 175 25.24 5.29 15.71
CA LYS A 175 24.19 5.98 16.47
C LYS A 175 23.38 5.04 17.36
N ASP A 176 23.31 3.76 17.01
CA ASP A 176 22.70 2.75 17.86
C ASP A 176 23.65 2.46 19.05
N GLU A 177 23.19 2.61 20.29
CA GLU A 177 23.98 2.31 21.51
C GLU A 177 24.39 0.82 21.67
N LYS A 178 24.06 -0.03 20.68
CA LYS A 178 24.35 -1.47 20.67
C LYS A 178 25.41 -1.78 19.62
N PRO A 179 26.63 -2.18 20.01
CA PRO A 179 27.66 -2.54 19.05
C PRO A 179 27.23 -3.77 18.24
N ARG A 180 27.29 -3.67 16.92
CA ARG A 180 27.07 -4.80 16.00
C ARG A 180 28.40 -5.26 15.41
N ASP A 181 28.61 -6.57 15.35
CA ASP A 181 29.82 -7.13 14.76
C ASP A 181 29.91 -6.88 13.24
N LYS A 182 31.13 -6.81 12.70
CA LYS A 182 31.40 -6.57 11.28
C LYS A 182 30.75 -7.61 10.37
N SER A 183 30.65 -8.87 10.82
CA SER A 183 29.96 -9.92 10.08
C SER A 183 28.48 -9.56 9.81
N TYR A 184 27.81 -9.00 10.81
CA TYR A 184 26.43 -8.55 10.70
C TYR A 184 26.30 -7.36 9.74
N GLN A 185 27.19 -6.37 9.84
CA GLN A 185 27.19 -5.21 8.96
C GLN A 185 27.35 -5.63 7.48
N ASN A 186 28.27 -6.54 7.21
CA ASN A 186 28.47 -7.11 5.88
C ASN A 186 27.23 -7.86 5.38
N ALA A 187 26.59 -8.67 6.24
CA ALA A 187 25.37 -9.38 5.86
C ALA A 187 24.22 -8.42 5.50
N VAL A 188 24.08 -7.31 6.23
CA VAL A 188 23.09 -6.26 5.92
C VAL A 188 23.42 -5.59 4.59
N LEU A 189 24.69 -5.27 4.33
CA LEU A 189 25.13 -4.66 3.08
C LEU A 189 24.85 -5.58 1.87
N GLU A 190 25.17 -6.86 1.97
CA GLU A 190 24.92 -7.82 0.89
C GLU A 190 23.43 -8.06 0.65
N ASP A 191 22.62 -8.19 1.72
CA ASP A 191 21.16 -8.29 1.58
C ASP A 191 20.56 -7.02 0.95
N PHE A 192 21.11 -5.86 1.27
CA PHE A 192 20.72 -4.59 0.66
C PHE A 192 20.99 -4.58 -0.84
N PHE A 193 22.21 -4.90 -1.29
CA PHE A 193 22.52 -4.96 -2.73
C PHE A 193 21.69 -6.02 -3.45
N LYS A 194 21.60 -7.23 -2.89
CA LYS A 194 20.80 -8.32 -3.47
C LYS A 194 19.35 -7.94 -3.74
N LYS A 195 18.76 -7.06 -2.92
CA LYS A 195 17.36 -6.65 -3.05
C LYS A 195 17.14 -5.48 -4.01
N ASN A 196 18.16 -4.65 -4.25
CA ASN A 196 17.99 -3.38 -4.96
C ASN A 196 18.81 -3.30 -6.26
N ASP A 197 19.98 -3.93 -6.35
CA ASP A 197 20.77 -4.05 -7.59
C ASP A 197 20.08 -5.05 -8.52
N HIS A 198 19.12 -4.55 -9.31
CA HIS A 198 18.24 -5.36 -10.12
C HIS A 198 18.87 -5.72 -11.46
N ASP A 199 19.75 -4.87 -11.98
CA ASP A 199 20.50 -5.14 -13.21
C ASP A 199 21.82 -5.89 -12.98
N GLY A 200 22.24 -6.04 -11.72
CA GLY A 200 23.41 -6.82 -11.31
C GLY A 200 24.73 -6.14 -11.64
N ASN A 201 24.74 -4.81 -11.84
CA ASN A 201 25.92 -4.07 -12.27
C ASN A 201 26.87 -3.72 -11.09
N GLY A 202 26.51 -4.05 -9.86
CA GLY A 202 27.30 -3.79 -8.65
C GLY A 202 27.10 -2.39 -8.06
N PHE A 203 26.17 -1.62 -8.61
CA PHE A 203 25.76 -0.28 -8.16
C PHE A 203 24.24 -0.22 -8.05
N ILE A 204 23.74 0.75 -7.30
CA ILE A 204 22.30 0.98 -7.18
C ILE A 204 21.98 2.35 -7.75
N SER A 205 21.32 2.39 -8.90
CA SER A 205 20.84 3.63 -9.50
C SER A 205 19.70 4.26 -8.66
N PRO A 206 19.36 5.55 -8.86
CA PRO A 206 18.20 6.17 -8.22
C PRO A 206 16.90 5.40 -8.47
N LYS A 207 16.78 4.82 -9.67
CA LYS A 207 15.62 4.02 -10.06
C LYS A 207 15.53 2.73 -9.24
N GLU A 208 16.66 2.05 -9.05
CA GLU A 208 16.79 0.81 -8.29
C GLU A 208 16.69 0.99 -6.78
N TYR A 209 17.23 2.10 -6.27
CA TYR A 209 17.05 2.51 -4.88
C TYR A 209 15.57 2.81 -4.54
N ASN A 210 14.68 2.76 -5.55
CA ASN A 210 13.28 3.13 -5.42
C ASN A 210 13.15 4.56 -4.88
N VAL A 211 14.00 5.47 -5.37
CA VAL A 211 13.79 6.90 -5.19
C VAL A 211 12.43 7.20 -5.80
N TYR A 212 11.43 7.46 -4.95
CA TYR A 212 10.07 7.70 -5.42
C TYR A 212 10.11 8.84 -6.44
N GLN A 213 9.86 8.50 -7.71
CA GLN A 213 10.09 9.37 -8.86
C GLN A 213 9.10 10.56 -8.95
N HIS A 214 8.47 10.97 -7.84
CA HIS A 214 7.48 12.04 -7.80
C HIS A 214 7.62 12.92 -6.55
N ASP A 215 8.84 13.39 -6.29
CA ASP A 215 9.08 14.52 -5.38
C ASP A 215 9.47 15.82 -6.14
N GLU A 216 9.40 15.80 -7.47
CA GLU A 216 9.55 17.00 -8.30
C GLU A 216 8.32 17.16 -9.21
N LEU A 217 7.43 18.07 -8.78
CA LEU A 217 6.31 18.73 -9.49
C LEU A 217 5.05 17.88 -9.79
#